data_AF-A0A061F7P2-F1
#
_entry.id   AF-A0A061F7P2-F1
#
_cell.length_a   1.000
_cell.length_b   1.000
_cell.length_c   1.000
_cell.angle_alpha   90.00
_cell.angle_beta   90.00
_cell.angle_gamma   90.00
#
_symmetry.space_group_name_H-M   'P 1'
#
loop_
_entity.id
_entity.type
_entity.pdbx_description
1 polymer ?
#
loop_
_entity_poly.entity_id
_entity_poly.type
_entity_poly.pdbx_seq_one_letter_code
_entity_poly.pdbx_strand_id
1 'polypeptide(L)' 'MNLNLTKDEAWNHENKDGGWMYSYDNLLTLITVKGANHHVTFSKPSEALFIFTNIVINRSH' A
#
# COMPACT_ATOMS: atom_id res chain seq x y z
N MET A 1 -0.33 -9.50 -20.59
CA MET A 1 0.25 -9.77 -19.26
C MET A 1 -0.83 -10.39 -18.41
N ASN A 2 -0.56 -11.51 -17.74
CA ASN A 2 -1.53 -12.17 -16.86
C ASN A 2 -1.07 -11.93 -15.41
N LEU A 3 -1.93 -11.33 -14.58
CA LEU A 3 -1.63 -10.98 -13.18
C LEU A 3 -2.57 -11.78 -12.27
N ASN A 4 -2.02 -12.75 -11.54
CA ASN A 4 -2.80 -13.57 -10.62
C ASN A 4 -2.86 -12.90 -9.26
N LEU A 5 -4.06 -12.57 -8.78
CA LEU A 5 -4.27 -11.99 -7.46
C LEU A 5 -4.07 -13.08 -6.39
N THR A 6 -3.10 -12.88 -5.50
CA THR A 6 -2.77 -13.81 -4.41
C THR A 6 -3.22 -13.32 -3.05
N LYS A 7 -3.31 -12.00 -2.85
CA LYS A 7 -3.75 -11.40 -1.60
C LYS A 7 -4.59 -10.17 -1.84
N ASP A 8 -5.64 -10.03 -1.04
CA ASP A 8 -6.60 -8.93 -1.09
C ASP A 8 -7.02 -8.58 0.35
N GLU A 9 -6.46 -7.50 0.91
CA GLU A 9 -6.65 -7.16 2.32
C GLU A 9 -6.62 -5.66 2.62
N ALA A 10 -7.31 -5.26 3.70
CA ALA A 10 -7.16 -3.93 4.28
C ALA A 10 -5.79 -3.78 4.97
N TRP A 11 -5.20 -2.59 4.91
CA TRP A 11 -3.99 -2.26 5.66
C TRP A 11 -4.24 -1.10 6.62
N ASN A 12 -3.51 -1.08 7.73
CA ASN A 12 -3.71 -0.11 8.80
C ASN A 12 -2.42 0.66 9.09
N HIS A 13 -2.58 1.91 9.51
CA HIS A 13 -1.50 2.74 10.06
C HIS A 13 -1.99 3.39 11.36
N GLU A 14 -1.28 3.14 12.46
CA GLU A 14 -1.59 3.71 13.80
C GLU A 14 -3.07 3.58 14.20
N ASN A 15 -3.62 2.37 14.08
CA ASN A 15 -5.02 2.01 14.37
C ASN A 15 -6.07 2.67 13.46
N LYS A 16 -5.66 3.32 12.37
CA LYS A 16 -6.55 3.86 11.34
C LYS A 16 -6.46 3.02 10.08
N ASP A 17 -7.61 2.86 9.43
CA ASP A 17 -7.72 2.23 8.12
C ASP A 17 -6.98 3.06 7.07
N GLY A 18 -5.89 2.51 6.54
CA GLY A 18 -5.03 3.13 5.54
C GLY A 18 -5.55 2.95 4.11
N GLY A 19 -6.41 1.96 3.88
CA GLY A 19 -6.92 1.59 2.56
C GLY A 19 -6.75 0.09 2.29
N TRP A 20 -6.53 -0.23 1.01
CA TRP A 20 -6.56 -1.60 0.52
C TRP A 20 -5.27 -1.98 -0.21
N MET A 21 -4.83 -3.22 -0.02
CA MET A 21 -3.63 -3.78 -0.66
C MET A 21 -3.99 -5.03 -1.46
N TYR A 22 -3.57 -5.04 -2.73
CA TYR A 22 -3.69 -6.17 -3.65
C TYR A 22 -2.29 -6.66 -4.01
N SER A 23 -2.02 -7.95 -3.80
CA SER A 23 -0.75 -8.58 -4.19
C SER A 23 -0.98 -9.51 -5.36
N TYR A 24 -0.17 -9.35 -6.41
CA TYR A 24 -0.18 -10.19 -7.60
C TYR A 24 1.12 -11.00 -7.65
N ASP A 25 1.08 -12.18 -7.04
CA ASP A 25 2.26 -13.00 -6.76
C ASP A 25 3.38 -12.14 -6.11
N ASN A 26 4.65 -12.43 -6.41
CA ASN A 26 5.78 -11.61 -5.99
C ASN A 26 6.10 -10.47 -6.98
N LEU A 27 5.24 -10.25 -7.98
CA LEU A 27 5.51 -9.35 -9.09
C LEU A 27 5.07 -7.91 -8.82
N LEU A 28 3.84 -7.73 -8.33
CA LEU A 28 3.24 -6.40 -8.16
C LEU A 28 2.42 -6.34 -6.87
N THR A 29 2.58 -5.23 -6.14
CA THR A 29 1.69 -4.84 -5.05
C THR A 29 1.03 -3.51 -5.42
N LEU A 30 -0.31 -3.50 -5.51
CA LEU A 30 -1.11 -2.30 -5.70
C LEU A 30 -1.69 -1.88 -4.34
N ILE A 31 -1.48 -0.62 -3.97
CA ILE A 31 -1.95 -0.08 -2.69
C ILE A 31 -2.83 1.14 -2.97
N THR A 32 -4.03 1.15 -2.40
CA THR A 32 -4.87 2.34 -2.33
C THR A 32 -4.66 3.02 -0.97
N VAL A 33 -4.69 4.35 -0.96
CA VAL A 33 -4.58 5.15 0.27
C VAL A 33 -5.89 5.90 0.49
N LYS A 34 -6.61 5.51 1.54
CA LYS A 34 -7.95 6.01 1.84
C LYS A 34 -7.92 7.52 2.11
N GLY A 35 -8.71 8.26 1.34
CA GLY A 35 -8.81 9.72 1.45
C GLY A 35 -7.55 10.48 1.04
N ALA A 36 -6.63 9.85 0.31
CA ALA A 36 -5.55 10.56 -0.37
C ALA A 36 -6.01 11.16 -1.69
N ASN A 37 -5.38 12.27 -2.08
CA ASN A 37 -5.57 12.91 -3.38
C ASN A 37 -4.51 12.43 -4.38
N HIS A 38 -4.45 13.07 -5.55
CA HIS A 38 -3.46 12.77 -6.59
C HIS A 38 -2.01 12.76 -6.08
N HIS A 39 -1.66 13.70 -5.18
CA HIS A 39 -0.39 13.70 -4.48
C HIS A 39 -0.56 13.13 -3.07
N VAL A 40 -0.39 11.82 -2.94
CA VAL A 40 -0.52 11.10 -1.65
C VAL A 40 0.42 11.68 -0.59
N THR A 41 1.66 12.01 -0.96
CA THR A 41 2.66 12.60 -0.06
C THR A 41 2.23 13.94 0.52
N PHE A 42 1.35 14.68 -0.15
CA PHE A 42 0.81 15.95 0.34
C PHE A 42 -0.42 15.74 1.22
N SER A 43 -1.39 14.94 0.76
CA SER A 43 -2.66 14.75 1.49
C SER A 43 -2.57 13.78 2.67
N LYS A 44 -1.64 12.83 2.62
CA LYS A 44 -1.46 11.70 3.55
C LYS A 44 0.03 11.39 3.76
N PRO A 45 0.82 12.35 4.28
CA PRO A 45 2.27 12.21 4.38
C PRO A 45 2.72 11.05 5.28
N SER A 46 2.01 10.76 6.37
CA SER A 46 2.35 9.68 7.30
C SER A 46 2.20 8.31 6.64
N GLU A 47 1.06 8.11 5.97
CA GLU A 47 0.75 6.91 5.19
C GLU A 47 1.72 6.72 4.03
N ALA A 48 2.08 7.80 3.32
CA ALA A 48 3.05 7.74 2.24
C ALA A 48 4.43 7.27 2.73
N LEU A 49 4.91 7.82 3.85
CA LEU A 49 6.17 7.41 4.45
C LEU A 49 6.11 5.97 4.97
N PHE A 50 4.99 5.57 5.57
CA PHE A 50 4.75 4.20 6.02
C PHE A 50 4.85 3.20 4.87
N ILE A 51 4.17 3.48 3.74
CA ILE A 51 4.22 2.63 2.54
C ILE A 51 5.65 2.57 2.01
N PHE A 52 6.32 3.71 1.84
CA PHE A 52 7.68 3.74 1.31
C PHE A 52 8.65 2.95 2.18
N THR A 53 8.57 3.14 3.50
CA THR A 53 9.48 2.47 4.44
C THR A 53 9.24 0.96 4.50
N ASN A 54 7.99 0.51 4.58
CA ASN A 54 7.69 -0.91 4.80
C ASN A 54 7.62 -1.74 3.51
N ILE A 55 7.20 -1.13 2.39
CA ILE A 55 6.95 -1.84 1.13
C ILE A 55 8.12 -1.68 0.16
N VAL A 56 8.80 -0.53 0.16
CA VAL A 56 9.92 -0.27 -0.77
C VAL A 56 11.26 -0.56 -0.10
N ILE A 57 11.52 0.01 1.08
CA ILE A 57 12.82 -0.17 1.77
C ILE A 57 12.88 -1.52 2.49
N ASN A 58 11.94 -1.78 3.40
CA ASN A 58 11.98 -2.94 4.30
C ASN A 58 11.15 -4.11 3.77
N ARG A 59 11.09 -4.29 2.45
CA ARG A 59 10.26 -5.33 1.83
C ARG A 59 10.63 -6.69 2.42
N SER A 60 9.77 -7.20 3.29
CA SER A 60 9.96 -8.49 3.94
C SER A 60 9.62 -9.57 2.91
N HIS A 61 10.58 -10.45 2.61
CA HIS A 61 10.40 -11.60 1.72
C HIS A 61 9.66 -12.75 2.40
#